data_AF-A7T658-F1
#
_entry.id   AF-A7T658-F1
#
_cell.length_a   1.000
_cell.length_b   1.000
_cell.length_c   1.000
_cell.angle_alpha   90.00
_cell.angle_beta   90.00
_cell.angle_gamma   90.00
#
_symmetry.space_group_name_H-M   'P 1'
#
loop_
_entity.id
_entity.type
_entity.pdbx_description
1 polymer ?
#
loop_
_entity_poly.entity_id
_entity_poly.type
_entity_poly.pdbx_seq_one_letter_code
_entity_poly.pdbx_strand_id
1 'polypeptide(L)'
;QTVHVTLQDDTGSPRVEGEESFEIVLRMPVNTRLGVTHTALVTINDSFSDLPIVQFQEKITQVRESSGVSRVPLVRKGDLTLPSSVRCYTRQASARAQVDFTERADREGWVVRF
;
A
#
# COMPACT_ATOMS: atom_id res chain seq x y z
N GLN A 1 11.08 -34.56 6.99
CA GLN A 1 9.98 -34.41 6.02
C GLN A 1 9.34 -33.05 6.26
N THR A 2 8.95 -32.34 5.20
CA THR A 2 8.29 -31.03 5.29
C THR A 2 6.98 -31.09 4.52
N VAL A 3 5.97 -30.36 4.99
CA VAL A 3 4.71 -30.10 4.28
C VAL A 3 4.70 -28.63 3.90
N HIS A 4 4.29 -28.33 2.67
CA HIS A 4 4.17 -26.95 2.18
C HIS A 4 2.70 -26.55 2.20
N VAL A 5 2.43 -25.37 2.78
CA VAL A 5 1.13 -24.71 2.75
C VAL A 5 1.30 -23.39 2.02
N THR A 6 0.41 -23.10 1.08
CA THR A 6 0.42 -21.85 0.32
C THR A 6 -0.54 -20.87 0.97
N LEU A 7 -0.06 -19.69 1.33
CA LEU A 7 -0.89 -18.56 1.74
C LEU A 7 -1.28 -17.78 0.48
N GLN A 8 -2.56 -17.42 0.37
CA GLN A 8 -3.08 -16.66 -0.76
C GLN A 8 -3.20 -15.20 -0.34
N ASP A 9 -2.54 -14.33 -1.11
CA ASP A 9 -2.56 -12.88 -0.92
C ASP A 9 -3.55 -12.25 -1.89
N ASP A 10 -4.28 -11.23 -1.47
CA ASP A 10 -5.40 -10.63 -2.22
C ASP A 10 -4.96 -9.51 -3.18
N THR A 11 -3.72 -9.60 -3.69
CA THR A 11 -3.03 -8.65 -4.59
C THR A 11 -3.85 -7.97 -5.70
N GLY A 12 -4.94 -8.57 -6.18
CA GLY A 12 -5.84 -8.00 -7.19
C GLY A 12 -6.88 -7.02 -6.66
N SER A 13 -7.25 -7.13 -5.38
CA SER A 13 -8.16 -6.23 -4.67
C SER A 13 -7.74 -6.15 -3.19
N PRO A 14 -6.59 -5.53 -2.88
CA PRO A 14 -6.02 -5.46 -1.54
C PRO A 14 -7.02 -4.97 -0.50
N ARG A 15 -7.03 -5.59 0.68
CA ARG A 15 -7.86 -5.24 1.83
C ARG A 15 -7.08 -5.40 3.10
N VAL A 16 -7.17 -4.41 3.99
CA VAL A 16 -6.57 -4.56 5.32
C VAL A 16 -7.38 -5.58 6.12
N GLU A 17 -6.74 -6.68 6.49
CA GLU A 17 -7.34 -7.75 7.28
C GLU A 17 -6.77 -7.81 8.72
N GLY A 18 -7.53 -8.47 9.59
CA GLY A 18 -7.09 -8.76 10.95
C GLY A 18 -6.11 -9.94 10.99
N GLU A 19 -5.74 -10.36 12.20
CA GLU A 19 -5.05 -11.64 12.35
C GLU A 19 -6.05 -12.79 12.16
N GLU A 20 -5.71 -13.70 11.26
CA GLU A 20 -6.46 -14.93 11.01
C GLU A 20 -5.59 -16.13 11.34
N SER A 21 -6.19 -17.25 11.76
CA SER A 21 -5.42 -18.42 12.14
C SER A 21 -6.07 -19.72 11.70
N PHE A 22 -5.23 -20.69 11.35
CA PHE A 22 -5.64 -22.05 11.04
C PHE A 22 -4.68 -23.06 11.66
N GLU A 23 -5.14 -24.30 11.79
CA GLU A 23 -4.37 -25.39 12.39
C GLU A 23 -3.95 -26.43 11.35
N ILE A 24 -2.73 -26.94 11.50
CA ILE A 24 -2.24 -28.12 10.80
C ILE A 24 -2.19 -29.25 11.82
N VAL A 25 -2.98 -30.30 11.62
CA VAL A 25 -3.13 -31.40 12.58
C VAL A 25 -2.63 -32.72 11.99
N LEU A 26 -1.69 -33.37 12.68
CA LEU A 26 -1.27 -34.73 12.36
C LEU A 26 -2.30 -35.74 12.87
N ARG A 27 -2.70 -36.71 12.04
CA ARG A 27 -3.65 -37.78 12.38
C ARG A 27 -3.23 -39.11 11.77
N MET A 28 -3.84 -40.19 12.27
CA MET A 28 -3.69 -41.57 11.76
C MET A 28 -2.24 -42.04 11.64
N PRO A 29 -1.45 -42.08 12.75
CA PRO A 29 -0.11 -42.63 12.71
C PRO A 29 -0.15 -44.13 12.37
N VAL A 30 0.77 -44.59 11.53
CA VAL A 30 0.94 -46.01 11.19
C VAL A 30 2.18 -46.54 11.90
N ASN A 31 2.05 -47.64 12.65
CA ASN A 31 3.13 -48.29 13.41
C ASN A 31 3.84 -47.39 14.45
N THR A 32 3.20 -46.33 14.91
CA THR A 32 3.74 -45.40 15.92
C THR A 32 2.62 -44.63 16.62
N ARG A 33 2.97 -43.71 17.52
CA ARG A 33 2.04 -42.79 18.20
C ARG A 33 2.40 -41.34 17.87
N LEU A 34 1.41 -40.46 17.87
CA LEU A 34 1.65 -39.03 17.79
C LEU A 34 2.28 -38.54 19.10
N GLY A 35 3.22 -37.60 18.98
CA GLY A 35 3.80 -36.90 20.13
C GLY A 35 2.87 -35.85 20.71
N VAL A 36 3.31 -35.20 21.79
CA VAL A 36 2.56 -34.11 22.44
C VAL A 36 2.27 -32.98 21.44
N THR A 37 3.27 -32.59 20.65
CA THR A 37 3.11 -31.62 19.56
C THR A 37 2.66 -32.32 18.28
N HIS A 38 1.35 -32.32 18.03
CA HIS A 38 0.75 -32.87 16.81
C HIS A 38 -0.16 -31.86 16.08
N THR A 39 -0.32 -30.67 16.65
CA THR A 39 -0.99 -29.51 16.06
C THR A 39 0.00 -28.37 15.94
N ALA A 40 0.01 -27.70 14.80
CA ALA A 40 0.69 -26.43 14.59
C ALA A 40 -0.35 -25.35 14.29
N LEU A 41 -0.33 -24.26 15.05
CA LEU A 41 -1.14 -23.08 14.78
C LEU A 41 -0.34 -22.16 13.84
N VAL A 42 -0.98 -21.71 12.77
CA VAL A 42 -0.42 -20.75 11.81
C VAL A 42 -1.29 -19.49 11.86
N THR A 43 -0.65 -18.35 12.04
CA THR A 43 -1.30 -17.02 12.02
C THR A 43 -0.86 -16.25 10.79
N ILE A 44 -1.82 -15.72 10.05
CA ILE A 44 -1.64 -14.80 8.94
C ILE A 44 -1.93 -13.40 9.49
N ASN A 45 -1.01 -12.46 9.27
CA ASN A 45 -1.16 -11.08 9.71
C ASN A 45 -1.01 -10.14 8.51
N ASP A 46 -2.13 -9.54 8.10
CA ASP A 46 -2.19 -8.51 7.08
C ASP A 46 -2.74 -7.18 7.63
N SER A 47 -2.31 -6.82 8.84
CA SER A 47 -2.77 -5.57 9.47
C SER A 47 -2.15 -4.30 8.85
N PHE A 48 -1.13 -4.44 7.98
CA PHE A 48 -0.35 -3.30 7.50
C PHE A 48 0.09 -3.36 6.03
N SER A 49 0.18 -4.55 5.40
CA SER A 49 0.71 -4.70 4.04
C SER A 49 -0.14 -3.93 3.03
N ASP A 50 -1.44 -3.94 3.27
CA ASP A 50 -2.45 -3.40 2.37
C ASP A 50 -2.95 -2.01 2.75
N LEU A 51 -2.26 -1.30 3.64
CA LEU A 51 -2.62 0.09 3.91
C LEU A 51 -2.51 0.96 2.64
N PRO A 52 -3.40 1.94 2.43
CA PRO A 52 -3.36 2.78 1.26
C PRO A 52 -2.10 3.65 1.23
N ILE A 53 -1.39 3.61 0.10
CA ILE A 53 -0.21 4.43 -0.15
C ILE A 53 -0.50 5.36 -1.33
N VAL A 54 -0.25 6.66 -1.14
CA VAL A 54 -0.36 7.69 -2.18
C VAL A 54 1.03 8.22 -2.52
N GLN A 55 1.38 8.22 -3.81
CA GLN A 55 2.68 8.68 -4.29
C GLN A 55 2.56 9.39 -5.65
N PHE A 56 3.58 10.15 -6.03
CA PHE A 56 3.67 10.65 -7.41
C PHE A 56 3.89 9.50 -8.38
N GLN A 57 3.27 9.56 -9.56
CA GLN A 57 3.50 8.57 -10.62
C GLN A 57 4.95 8.59 -11.10
N GLU A 58 5.53 9.78 -11.21
CA GLU A 58 6.91 9.98 -11.63
C GLU A 58 7.64 10.93 -10.68
N LYS A 59 8.92 10.65 -10.44
CA LYS A 59 9.78 11.51 -9.62
C LYS A 59 10.14 12.83 -10.29
N ILE A 60 10.23 12.83 -11.62
CA ILE A 60 10.65 13.98 -12.42
C ILE A 60 9.68 14.14 -13.57
N THR A 61 9.03 15.29 -13.68
CA THR A 61 8.18 15.64 -14.82
C THR A 61 8.81 16.82 -15.55
N GLN A 62 9.12 16.62 -16.83
CA GLN A 62 9.60 17.69 -17.69
C GLN A 62 8.44 18.28 -18.49
N VAL A 63 8.26 19.59 -18.42
CA VAL A 63 7.20 20.30 -19.14
C VAL A 63 7.79 21.46 -19.93
N ARG A 64 7.17 21.76 -21.07
CA ARG A 64 7.48 22.98 -21.83
C ARG A 64 6.61 24.11 -21.30
N GLU A 65 7.17 25.30 -21.16
CA GLU A 65 6.43 26.50 -20.72
C GLU A 65 5.21 26.79 -21.62
N SER A 66 5.31 26.48 -22.92
CA SER A 66 4.20 26.61 -23.88
C SER A 66 3.01 25.69 -23.61
N SER A 67 3.13 24.72 -22.68
CA SER A 67 2.04 23.81 -22.32
C SER A 67 0.98 24.48 -21.45
N GLY A 68 1.31 25.61 -20.80
CA GLY A 68 0.42 26.38 -19.93
C GLY A 68 0.09 25.73 -18.58
N VAL A 69 -0.30 24.45 -18.56
CA VAL A 69 -0.65 23.70 -17.35
C VAL A 69 0.09 22.37 -17.31
N SER A 70 0.75 22.10 -16.18
CA SER A 70 1.35 20.79 -15.89
C SER A 70 0.42 19.96 -15.01
N ARG A 71 0.10 18.74 -15.45
CA ARG A 71 -0.63 17.75 -14.64
C ARG A 71 0.38 16.75 -14.09
N VAL A 72 0.49 16.69 -12.76
CA VAL A 72 1.37 15.73 -12.06
C VAL A 72 0.50 14.65 -11.43
N PRO A 73 0.43 13.44 -12.01
CA PRO A 73 -0.46 12.38 -11.51
C PRO A 73 -0.02 11.83 -10.16
N LEU A 74 -1.00 11.49 -9.32
CA LEU A 74 -0.81 10.70 -8.11
C LEU A 74 -1.31 9.28 -8.37
N VAL A 75 -0.57 8.30 -7.85
CA VAL A 75 -0.95 6.89 -7.83
C VAL A 75 -1.30 6.53 -6.41
N ARG A 76 -2.47 5.91 -6.23
CA ARG A 76 -2.93 5.34 -4.96
C ARG A 76 -2.97 3.81 -5.10
N LYS A 77 -2.40 3.09 -4.13
CA LYS A 77 -2.33 1.61 -4.06
C LYS A 77 -2.70 1.12 -2.66
N GLY A 78 -2.82 -0.20 -2.47
CA GLY A 78 -3.31 -0.82 -1.22
C GLY A 78 -4.84 -0.83 -1.19
N ASP A 79 -5.40 -0.91 0.01
CA ASP A 79 -6.84 -0.93 0.26
C ASP A 79 -7.46 0.43 -0.10
N LEU A 80 -8.14 0.43 -1.24
CA LEU A 80 -8.80 1.61 -1.79
C LEU A 80 -10.12 1.94 -1.09
N THR A 81 -10.64 1.06 -0.24
CA THR A 81 -11.88 1.29 0.51
C THR A 81 -11.68 2.17 1.73
N LEU A 82 -10.45 2.27 2.23
CA LEU A 82 -10.09 3.19 3.30
C LEU A 82 -10.07 4.64 2.79
N PRO A 83 -10.46 5.66 3.56
CA PRO A 83 -10.32 7.05 3.13
C PRO A 83 -8.84 7.45 3.10
N SER A 84 -8.44 8.30 2.15
CA SER A 84 -7.06 8.81 2.09
C SER A 84 -7.02 10.28 1.72
N SER A 85 -6.07 11.02 2.30
CA SER A 85 -5.86 12.41 1.92
C SER A 85 -4.39 12.77 1.95
N VAL A 86 -3.96 13.55 0.97
CA VAL A 86 -2.60 14.10 0.89
C VAL A 86 -2.64 15.58 0.60
N ARG A 87 -1.65 16.31 1.13
CA ARG A 87 -1.45 17.71 0.77
C ARG A 87 -0.36 17.81 -0.29
N CYS A 88 -0.68 18.46 -1.40
CA CYS A 88 0.29 18.72 -2.46
C CYS A 88 0.56 20.22 -2.52
N TYR A 89 1.82 20.59 -2.59
CA TYR A 89 2.26 21.98 -2.66
C TYR A 89 3.52 22.09 -3.52
N THR A 90 3.77 23.27 -4.04
CA THR A 90 4.96 23.59 -4.82
C THR A 90 6.02 24.23 -3.95
N ARG A 91 7.30 24.02 -4.27
CA ARG A 91 8.42 24.75 -3.67
C ARG A 91 9.28 25.36 -4.77
N GLN A 92 9.74 26.59 -4.54
CA GLN A 92 10.66 27.26 -5.44
C GLN A 92 12.06 26.64 -5.36
N ALA A 93 12.75 26.63 -6.49
CA ALA A 93 14.15 26.21 -6.60
C ALA A 93 14.84 27.13 -7.63
N SER A 94 15.21 26.63 -8.81
CA SER A 94 15.64 27.49 -9.92
C SER A 94 14.49 28.28 -10.52
N ALA A 95 13.28 27.70 -10.58
CA ALA A 95 12.05 28.38 -10.97
C ALA A 95 11.43 29.12 -9.77
N ARG A 96 10.90 30.31 -10.02
CA ARG A 96 10.35 31.27 -9.07
C ARG A 96 8.82 31.37 -9.20
N ALA A 97 8.15 31.41 -8.07
CA ALA A 97 6.70 31.59 -8.01
C ALA A 97 6.30 32.98 -8.53
N GLN A 98 5.14 33.07 -9.18
CA GLN A 98 4.60 34.28 -9.84
C GLN A 98 5.41 34.81 -11.02
N VAL A 99 6.55 34.18 -11.35
CA VAL A 99 7.35 34.47 -12.54
C VAL A 99 7.28 33.29 -13.50
N ASP A 100 7.69 32.11 -13.02
CA ASP A 100 7.79 30.89 -13.84
C ASP A 100 6.58 29.96 -13.64
N PHE A 101 5.95 30.00 -12.46
CA PHE A 101 4.76 29.20 -12.17
C PHE A 101 3.85 29.85 -11.12
N THR A 102 2.57 29.49 -11.15
CA THR A 102 1.62 29.86 -10.08
C THR A 102 1.77 28.90 -8.90
N GLU A 103 2.01 29.45 -7.71
CA GLU A 103 2.25 28.66 -6.50
C GLU A 103 1.00 27.93 -6.00
N ARG A 104 1.18 26.66 -5.65
CA ARG A 104 0.26 25.88 -4.82
C ARG A 104 0.81 25.84 -3.40
N ALA A 105 0.28 26.67 -2.51
CA ALA A 105 0.80 26.83 -1.15
C ALA A 105 0.54 25.61 -0.26
N ASP A 106 1.37 25.41 0.77
CA ASP A 106 1.13 24.41 1.83
C ASP A 106 0.06 24.93 2.81
N ARG A 107 -1.22 24.77 2.45
CA ARG A 107 -2.38 25.15 3.25
C ARG A 107 -3.49 24.11 3.12
N GLU A 108 -4.42 24.09 4.07
CA GLU A 108 -5.57 23.15 4.09
C GLU A 108 -6.41 23.16 2.80
N GLY A 109 -6.44 24.28 2.07
CA GLY A 109 -7.16 24.39 0.80
C GLY A 109 -6.62 23.53 -0.35
N TRP A 110 -5.42 22.96 -0.21
CA TRP A 110 -4.74 22.20 -1.27
C TRP A 110 -4.62 20.70 -0.97
N VAL A 111 -5.56 20.16 -0.19
CA VAL A 111 -5.68 18.73 0.11
C VAL A 111 -6.40 17.98 -1.01
N VAL A 112 -5.79 16.91 -1.49
CA VAL A 112 -6.42 15.93 -2.39
C VAL A 112 -7.00 14.82 -1.51
N ARG A 113 -8.28 14.54 -1.68
CA ARG A 113 -9.01 13.46 -0.97
C ARG A 113 -9.37 12.37 -1.97
N PHE A 114 -9.25 11.13 -1.53
CA PHE A 114 -9.60 9.92 -2.27
C PHE A 114 -10.64 9.14 -1.50
#